data_AF-A0A6L5TA48-F1
#
_entry.id   AF-A0A6L5TA48-F1
#
_cell.length_a   1.000
_cell.length_b   1.000
_cell.length_c   1.000
_cell.angle_alpha   90.00
_cell.angle_beta   90.00
_cell.angle_gamma   90.00
#
_symmetry.space_group_name_H-M   'P 1'
#
loop_
_entity.id
_entity.type
_entity.pdbx_description
1 polymer ?
#
loop_
_entity_poly.entity_id
_entity_poly.type
_entity_poly.pdbx_seq_one_letter_code
_entity_poly.pdbx_strand_id
1 'polypeptide(L)'
;MGNDRIGVSIYKGENRFLIIPEIRHIGGFSVESQWYKILPLSTEYEVLGECIGDAIKHAMYSEPSAMTPIERKENATWKNGSKYKSWLSFWKNNLLARVDYSIEKGYNIYSTERTEDVKGGYCNCIRRISLENDSSQYEIGKAIKDVLDAADLFYKGNNRNIIKQIQLLNNETLNVQKLEFPHFEEDNNIAAMEIYLCYRYILNENEEPLADIFLGIAPELDGDTGVENIRSTWEKIYGKADLFAVQDVKHGIFNMRVEMKNKNTHRISYMLQMEDDLLLECGLEIHQPNSKKKIDEKLVQVFETFASGCSF
;
A
#
# COMPACT_ATOMS: atom_id res chain seq x y z
N MET A 1 -25.37 -18.69 29.21
CA MET A 1 -23.96 -18.73 28.81
C MET A 1 -23.67 -17.42 28.12
N GLY A 2 -23.23 -16.43 28.89
CA GLY A 2 -22.98 -15.07 28.38
C GLY A 2 -21.72 -15.05 27.55
N ASN A 3 -21.70 -14.27 26.47
CA ASN A 3 -20.46 -13.98 25.76
C ASN A 3 -19.57 -13.16 26.72
N ASP A 4 -18.60 -13.80 27.37
CA ASP A 4 -17.60 -13.14 28.23
C ASP A 4 -16.55 -12.36 27.44
N ARG A 5 -16.81 -12.12 26.16
CA ARG A 5 -15.94 -11.42 25.21
C ARG A 5 -16.54 -10.08 24.83
N ILE A 6 -15.82 -9.01 25.17
CA ILE A 6 -16.12 -7.64 24.79
C ILE A 6 -15.30 -7.30 23.55
N GLY A 7 -15.99 -6.88 22.49
CA GLY A 7 -15.36 -6.46 21.24
C GLY A 7 -15.17 -4.95 21.17
N VAL A 8 -14.08 -4.50 20.56
CA VAL A 8 -13.91 -3.11 20.11
C VAL A 8 -13.41 -3.12 18.67
N SER A 9 -14.10 -2.39 17.79
CA SER A 9 -13.67 -2.10 16.42
C SER A 9 -12.84 -0.82 16.39
N ILE A 10 -11.69 -0.87 15.72
CA ILE A 10 -10.81 0.27 15.50
C ILE A 10 -10.58 0.44 14.00
N TYR A 11 -11.14 1.51 13.43
CA TYR A 11 -10.99 1.84 12.03
C TYR A 11 -9.90 2.90 11.82
N LYS A 12 -8.86 2.56 11.06
CA LYS A 12 -7.78 3.48 10.67
C LYS A 12 -7.99 3.96 9.24
N GLY A 13 -8.14 5.26 9.06
CA GLY A 13 -8.37 5.91 7.77
C GLY A 13 -8.63 7.40 7.97
N GLU A 14 -8.61 8.21 6.91
CA GLU A 14 -8.88 9.66 7.01
C GLU A 14 -7.99 10.40 8.05
N ASN A 15 -6.74 9.97 8.22
CA ASN A 15 -5.82 10.50 9.24
C ASN A 15 -6.37 10.41 10.69
N ARG A 16 -7.25 9.44 10.97
CA ARG A 16 -7.80 9.17 12.30
C ARG A 16 -7.90 7.68 12.63
N PHE A 17 -8.04 7.41 13.92
CA PHE A 17 -8.67 6.22 14.47
C PHE A 17 -10.14 6.54 14.78
N LEU A 18 -11.06 5.64 14.40
CA LEU A 18 -12.44 5.62 14.87
C LEU A 18 -12.63 4.35 15.70
N ILE A 19 -12.85 4.54 17.00
CA ILE A 19 -12.91 3.47 18.00
C ILE A 19 -14.36 3.30 18.42
N ILE A 20 -14.88 2.09 18.25
CA ILE A 20 -16.29 1.76 18.47
C ILE A 20 -16.38 0.46 19.28
N PRO A 21 -16.83 0.50 20.54
CA PRO A 21 -17.10 -0.70 21.30
C PRO A 21 -18.33 -1.43 20.78
N GLU A 22 -18.32 -2.75 20.92
CA GLU A 22 -19.46 -3.61 20.64
C GLU A 22 -20.23 -3.90 21.93
N ILE A 23 -21.54 -3.67 21.88
CA ILE A 23 -22.48 -3.94 22.96
C ILE A 23 -23.35 -5.14 22.61
N ARG A 24 -23.90 -5.78 23.63
CA ARG A 24 -24.85 -6.88 23.45
C ARG A 24 -26.13 -6.35 22.81
N HIS A 25 -26.74 -7.12 21.92
CA HIS A 25 -28.09 -6.89 21.43
C HIS A 25 -29.07 -7.80 22.19
N ILE A 26 -30.32 -7.37 22.37
CA ILE A 26 -31.37 -8.18 23.03
C ILE A 26 -31.57 -9.56 22.37
N GLY A 27 -31.29 -9.65 21.07
CA GLY A 27 -31.31 -10.88 20.28
C GLY A 27 -30.11 -11.82 20.48
N GLY A 28 -29.20 -11.51 21.40
CA GLY A 28 -28.12 -12.43 21.81
C GLY A 28 -26.80 -12.33 21.02
N PHE A 29 -26.69 -11.44 20.05
CA PHE A 29 -25.46 -11.17 19.28
C PHE A 29 -24.85 -9.80 19.64
N SER A 30 -23.62 -9.53 19.22
CA SER A 30 -22.96 -8.23 19.43
C SER A 30 -23.24 -7.26 18.28
N VAL A 31 -23.35 -5.97 18.60
CA VAL A 31 -23.52 -4.88 17.63
C VAL A 31 -22.63 -3.70 18.02
N GLU A 32 -22.16 -2.96 17.02
CA GLU A 32 -21.48 -1.69 17.26
C GLU A 32 -22.37 -0.72 18.03
N SER A 33 -21.82 -0.11 19.08
CA SER A 33 -22.53 0.88 19.88
C SER A 33 -22.66 2.22 19.14
N GLN A 34 -23.56 3.08 19.63
CA GLN A 34 -23.68 4.46 19.18
C GLN A 34 -22.62 5.39 19.80
N TRP A 35 -21.93 4.93 20.85
CA TRP A 35 -20.80 5.63 21.41
C TRP A 35 -19.55 5.33 20.58
N TYR A 36 -18.73 6.35 20.35
CA TYR A 36 -17.47 6.22 19.66
C TYR A 36 -16.49 7.30 20.07
N LYS A 37 -15.22 7.07 19.77
CA LYS A 37 -14.17 8.06 19.86
C LYS A 37 -13.43 8.21 18.54
N ILE A 38 -13.05 9.44 18.25
CA ILE A 38 -12.17 9.79 17.14
C ILE A 38 -10.89 10.34 17.74
N LEU A 39 -9.76 9.78 17.31
CA LEU A 39 -8.42 10.21 17.71
C LEU A 39 -7.56 10.41 16.45
N PRO A 40 -6.65 11.41 16.41
CA PRO A 40 -5.73 11.57 15.30
C PRO A 40 -4.71 10.42 15.24
N LEU A 41 -4.14 10.11 14.06
CA LEU A 41 -3.12 9.04 13.96
C LEU A 41 -1.83 9.33 14.76
N SER A 42 -1.57 10.61 15.04
CA SER A 42 -0.45 11.05 15.88
C SER A 42 -0.68 10.84 17.38
N THR A 43 -1.80 10.25 17.80
CA THR A 43 -2.11 10.02 19.22
C THR A 43 -1.06 9.12 19.87
N GLU A 44 -0.56 9.50 21.05
CA GLU A 44 0.40 8.72 21.83
C GLU A 44 -0.17 7.35 22.25
N TYR A 45 0.72 6.39 22.51
CA TYR A 45 0.31 5.01 22.80
C TYR A 45 -0.55 4.91 24.07
N GLU A 46 -0.16 5.60 25.15
CA GLU A 46 -0.87 5.61 26.42
C GLU A 46 -2.30 6.12 26.27
N VAL A 47 -2.49 7.21 25.51
CA VAL A 47 -3.81 7.82 25.28
C VAL A 47 -4.69 6.89 24.44
N LEU A 48 -4.10 6.21 23.45
CA LEU A 48 -4.81 5.22 22.65
C LEU A 48 -5.23 4.02 23.51
N GLY A 49 -4.35 3.51 24.37
CA GLY A 49 -4.67 2.42 25.30
C GLY A 49 -5.78 2.80 26.29
N GLU A 50 -5.67 3.99 26.91
CA GLU A 50 -6.69 4.51 27.83
C GLU A 50 -8.07 4.57 27.17
N CYS A 51 -8.14 5.09 25.94
CA CYS A 51 -9.39 5.15 25.18
C CYS A 51 -10.00 3.75 24.92
N ILE A 52 -9.17 2.72 24.78
CA ILE A 52 -9.63 1.34 24.56
C ILE A 52 -10.15 0.75 25.87
N GLY A 53 -9.47 1.03 27.00
CA GLY A 53 -10.00 0.72 28.33
C GLY A 53 -11.37 1.36 28.57
N ASP A 54 -11.55 2.62 28.18
CA ASP A 54 -12.84 3.32 28.28
C ASP A 54 -13.91 2.73 27.37
N ALA A 55 -13.55 2.34 26.15
CA ALA A 55 -14.46 1.67 25.22
C ALA A 55 -14.93 0.31 25.79
N ILE A 56 -14.01 -0.47 26.37
CA ILE A 56 -14.34 -1.74 27.03
C ILE A 56 -15.27 -1.52 28.23
N LYS A 57 -14.97 -0.56 29.11
CA LYS A 57 -15.84 -0.21 30.23
C LYS A 57 -17.23 0.20 29.74
N HIS A 58 -17.30 1.03 28.70
CA HIS A 58 -18.57 1.42 28.11
C HIS A 58 -19.36 0.18 27.65
N ALA A 59 -18.73 -0.75 26.94
CA ALA A 59 -19.39 -1.99 26.52
C ALA A 59 -19.88 -2.85 27.70
N MET A 60 -19.06 -2.98 28.75
CA MET A 60 -19.38 -3.78 29.94
C MET A 60 -20.61 -3.28 30.70
N TYR A 61 -20.76 -1.96 30.80
CA TYR A 61 -21.82 -1.33 31.59
C TYR A 61 -23.01 -0.86 30.75
N SER A 62 -22.98 -1.06 29.43
CA SER A 62 -24.09 -0.70 28.55
C SER A 62 -25.24 -1.69 28.65
N GLU A 63 -26.46 -1.18 28.65
CA GLU A 63 -27.64 -2.01 28.45
C GLU A 63 -27.64 -2.63 27.05
N PRO A 64 -28.25 -3.83 26.87
CA PRO A 64 -28.36 -4.43 25.56
C PRO A 64 -29.12 -3.54 24.58
N SER A 65 -28.58 -3.35 23.39
CA SER A 65 -29.25 -2.64 22.31
C SER A 65 -30.53 -3.36 21.89
N ALA A 66 -31.61 -2.59 21.75
CA ALA A 66 -32.88 -3.05 21.19
C ALA A 66 -33.12 -2.59 19.74
N MET A 67 -32.15 -1.90 19.12
CA MET A 67 -32.32 -1.32 17.79
C MET A 67 -32.51 -2.39 16.72
N THR A 68 -33.55 -2.20 15.92
CA THR A 68 -33.83 -3.03 14.73
C THR A 68 -32.70 -2.92 13.69
N PRO A 69 -32.60 -3.87 12.76
CA PRO A 69 -31.60 -3.79 11.68
C PRO A 69 -31.70 -2.49 10.85
N ILE A 70 -32.90 -1.96 10.66
CA ILE A 70 -33.13 -0.70 9.93
C ILE A 70 -32.56 0.47 10.73
N GLU A 71 -32.92 0.60 12.01
CA GLU A 71 -32.42 1.67 12.88
C GLU A 71 -30.89 1.60 13.02
N ARG A 72 -30.31 0.40 13.12
CA ARG A 72 -28.84 0.25 13.15
C ARG A 72 -28.17 0.71 11.85
N LYS A 73 -28.78 0.43 10.70
CA LYS A 73 -28.26 0.90 9.41
C LYS A 73 -28.40 2.41 9.28
N GLU A 74 -29.47 3.00 9.77
CA GLU A 74 -29.71 4.44 9.75
C GLU A 74 -28.73 5.17 10.67
N ASN A 75 -28.57 4.68 11.89
CA ASN A 75 -27.71 5.24 12.94
C ASN A 75 -26.29 4.63 12.96
N ALA A 76 -25.83 4.07 11.84
CA ALA A 76 -24.53 3.40 11.83
C ALA A 76 -23.41 4.39 12.15
N THR A 77 -22.60 4.08 13.16
CA THR A 77 -21.62 4.98 13.77
C THR A 77 -20.59 5.51 12.77
N TRP A 78 -20.20 4.70 11.78
CA TRP A 78 -19.31 5.12 10.70
C TRP A 78 -19.84 6.33 9.90
N LYS A 79 -21.16 6.54 9.81
CA LYS A 79 -21.73 7.70 9.10
C LYS A 79 -21.41 9.02 9.79
N ASN A 80 -21.38 9.01 11.12
CA ASN A 80 -21.08 10.17 11.93
C ASN A 80 -19.58 10.31 12.18
N GLY A 81 -18.87 9.17 12.21
CA GLY A 81 -17.43 9.12 12.41
C GLY A 81 -16.56 9.27 11.16
N SER A 82 -17.14 9.49 9.98
CA SER A 82 -16.40 9.55 8.71
C SER A 82 -17.03 10.52 7.71
N LYS A 83 -16.29 10.90 6.65
CA LYS A 83 -16.84 11.69 5.54
C LYS A 83 -17.62 10.86 4.52
N TYR A 84 -17.57 9.54 4.62
CA TYR A 84 -18.09 8.66 3.58
C TYR A 84 -19.62 8.57 3.64
N LYS A 85 -20.26 8.59 2.47
CA LYS A 85 -21.73 8.52 2.35
C LYS A 85 -22.25 7.10 2.12
N SER A 86 -21.35 6.12 1.93
CA SER A 86 -21.70 4.72 1.74
C SER A 86 -20.76 3.82 2.53
N TRP A 87 -21.30 2.69 3.03
CA TRP A 87 -20.53 1.70 3.76
C TRP A 87 -19.37 1.16 2.92
N LEU A 88 -19.61 0.90 1.63
CA LEU A 88 -18.60 0.36 0.74
C LEU A 88 -17.42 1.33 0.56
N SER A 89 -17.70 2.64 0.44
CA SER A 89 -16.65 3.65 0.39
C SER A 89 -15.89 3.76 1.70
N PHE A 90 -16.59 3.70 2.85
CA PHE A 90 -15.94 3.67 4.16
C PHE A 90 -14.99 2.48 4.28
N TRP A 91 -15.51 1.28 4.03
CA TRP A 91 -14.78 0.01 4.09
C TRP A 91 -13.53 -0.04 3.23
N LYS A 92 -13.61 0.40 1.95
CA LYS A 92 -12.47 0.43 1.03
C LYS A 92 -11.32 1.33 1.50
N ASN A 93 -11.63 2.36 2.29
CA ASN A 93 -10.68 3.38 2.69
C ASN A 93 -10.27 3.32 4.16
N ASN A 94 -10.78 2.35 4.92
CA ASN A 94 -10.42 2.16 6.32
C ASN A 94 -9.88 0.74 6.53
N LEU A 95 -8.77 0.63 7.26
CA LEU A 95 -8.29 -0.63 7.83
C LEU A 95 -9.07 -0.93 9.10
N LEU A 96 -9.18 -2.21 9.46
CA LEU A 96 -9.81 -2.63 10.70
C LEU A 96 -8.80 -3.38 11.58
N ALA A 97 -8.73 -2.96 12.83
CA ALA A 97 -8.27 -3.78 13.94
C ALA A 97 -9.43 -4.08 14.90
N ARG A 98 -9.35 -5.22 15.56
CA ARG A 98 -10.28 -5.69 16.58
C ARG A 98 -9.53 -5.91 17.88
N VAL A 99 -10.15 -5.52 18.97
CA VAL A 99 -9.77 -5.93 20.32
C VAL A 99 -10.87 -6.83 20.85
N ASP A 100 -10.50 -8.04 21.23
CA ASP A 100 -11.34 -8.94 22.01
C ASP A 100 -10.80 -9.00 23.42
N TYR A 101 -11.59 -8.53 24.37
CA TYR A 101 -11.23 -8.58 25.77
C TYR A 101 -12.11 -9.59 26.50
N SER A 102 -11.49 -10.40 27.35
CA SER A 102 -12.20 -11.22 28.32
C SER A 102 -11.39 -11.30 29.61
N ILE A 103 -12.08 -11.29 30.75
CA ILE A 103 -11.46 -11.34 32.08
C ILE A 103 -10.54 -12.57 32.23
N GLU A 104 -10.88 -13.69 31.60
CA GLU A 104 -10.07 -14.92 31.74
C GLU A 104 -8.84 -14.96 30.83
N LYS A 105 -8.86 -14.25 29.69
CA LYS A 105 -7.85 -14.41 28.62
C LYS A 105 -7.11 -13.14 28.25
N GLY A 106 -7.36 -12.03 28.94
CA GLY A 106 -6.77 -10.75 28.58
C GLY A 106 -7.30 -10.20 27.26
N TYR A 107 -6.41 -9.53 26.55
CA TYR A 107 -6.67 -8.90 25.27
C TYR A 107 -6.16 -9.77 24.13
N ASN A 108 -6.99 -9.95 23.12
CA ASN A 108 -6.59 -10.48 21.82
C ASN A 108 -6.80 -9.39 20.77
N ILE A 109 -5.71 -8.80 20.31
CA ILE A 109 -5.67 -7.63 19.43
C ILE A 109 -5.20 -8.07 18.06
N TYR A 110 -5.97 -7.80 17.02
CA TYR A 110 -5.60 -8.25 15.67
C TYR A 110 -6.15 -7.35 14.58
N SER A 111 -5.46 -7.35 13.44
CA SER A 111 -5.93 -6.70 12.22
C SER A 111 -6.48 -7.72 11.23
N THR A 112 -7.36 -7.26 10.35
CA THR A 112 -8.16 -8.13 9.47
C THR A 112 -8.00 -7.79 8.00
N GLU A 113 -8.17 -8.81 7.17
CA GLU A 113 -8.31 -8.68 5.72
C GLU A 113 -9.69 -8.12 5.34
N ARG A 114 -9.84 -7.73 4.08
CA ARG A 114 -11.08 -7.22 3.49
C ARG A 114 -11.54 -8.35 2.59
N THR A 115 -12.79 -8.79 2.72
CA THR A 115 -13.33 -9.82 1.85
C THR A 115 -14.14 -9.19 0.72
N GLU A 116 -13.89 -9.64 -0.50
CA GLU A 116 -14.73 -9.32 -1.66
C GLU A 116 -15.92 -10.30 -1.80
N ASP A 117 -15.86 -11.48 -1.17
CA ASP A 117 -16.95 -12.48 -1.18
C ASP A 117 -18.22 -11.93 -0.52
N VAL A 118 -18.03 -11.16 0.55
CA VAL A 118 -19.09 -10.35 1.17
C VAL A 118 -18.64 -8.90 1.11
N LYS A 119 -18.91 -8.22 -0.01
CA LYS A 119 -18.55 -6.80 -0.20
C LYS A 119 -18.91 -5.97 1.03
N GLY A 120 -17.91 -5.30 1.61
CA GLY A 120 -18.06 -4.56 2.85
C GLY A 120 -17.76 -5.37 4.11
N GLY A 121 -17.22 -6.58 3.99
CA GLY A 121 -16.83 -7.44 5.10
C GLY A 121 -15.34 -7.34 5.42
N TYR A 122 -15.01 -7.62 6.67
CA TYR A 122 -13.64 -7.92 7.08
C TYR A 122 -13.56 -9.39 7.49
N CYS A 123 -12.51 -10.07 7.04
CA CYS A 123 -12.28 -11.49 7.29
C CYS A 123 -10.80 -11.73 7.62
N ASN A 124 -10.47 -12.96 8.04
CA ASN A 124 -9.10 -13.41 8.28
C ASN A 124 -8.30 -12.51 9.25
N CYS A 125 -7.14 -12.99 9.67
CA CYS A 125 -6.29 -12.30 10.62
C CYS A 125 -4.94 -12.04 9.96
N ILE A 126 -4.58 -10.78 9.78
CA ILE A 126 -3.28 -10.37 9.21
C ILE A 126 -2.19 -10.51 10.26
N ARG A 127 -2.38 -9.85 11.42
CA ARG A 127 -1.47 -9.92 12.56
C ARG A 127 -2.26 -9.95 13.85
N ARG A 128 -1.77 -10.71 14.83
CA ARG A 128 -2.36 -10.88 16.16
C ARG A 128 -1.32 -10.66 17.24
N ILE A 129 -1.73 -10.01 18.32
CA ILE A 129 -0.97 -9.82 19.55
C ILE A 129 -1.91 -10.15 20.72
N SER A 130 -1.47 -11.02 21.61
CA SER A 130 -2.17 -11.32 22.86
C SER A 130 -1.48 -10.60 24.01
N LEU A 131 -2.24 -9.99 24.91
CA LEU A 131 -1.75 -9.30 26.10
C LEU A 131 -2.52 -9.76 27.34
N GLU A 132 -1.86 -9.78 28.49
CA GLU A 132 -2.48 -10.12 29.78
C GLU A 132 -3.35 -8.97 30.32
N ASN A 133 -4.22 -9.25 31.30
CA ASN A 133 -5.16 -8.26 31.85
C ASN A 133 -4.50 -7.07 32.55
N ASP A 134 -3.32 -7.27 33.11
CA ASP A 134 -2.54 -6.26 33.84
C ASP A 134 -1.60 -5.46 32.93
N SER A 135 -1.68 -5.68 31.62
CA SER A 135 -0.92 -4.91 30.63
C SER A 135 -1.22 -3.41 30.74
N SER A 136 -0.17 -2.62 30.61
CA SER A 136 -0.26 -1.16 30.70
C SER A 136 -1.00 -0.56 29.51
N GLN A 137 -1.50 0.67 29.68
CA GLN A 137 -2.12 1.41 28.57
C GLN A 137 -1.16 1.63 27.39
N TYR A 138 0.13 1.83 27.69
CA TYR A 138 1.17 1.91 26.67
C TYR A 138 1.22 0.63 25.82
N GLU A 139 1.24 -0.55 26.44
CA GLU A 139 1.33 -1.84 25.74
C GLU A 139 0.11 -2.10 24.87
N ILE A 140 -1.09 -1.78 25.37
CA ILE A 140 -2.34 -1.89 24.62
C ILE A 140 -2.31 -0.97 23.40
N GLY A 141 -1.98 0.31 23.60
CA GLY A 141 -1.92 1.29 22.51
C GLY A 141 -0.86 0.95 21.47
N LYS A 142 0.32 0.49 21.91
CA LYS A 142 1.38 0.01 21.03
C LYS A 142 0.93 -1.18 20.20
N ALA A 143 0.32 -2.19 20.83
CA ALA A 143 -0.17 -3.37 20.12
C ALA A 143 -1.19 -3.03 19.03
N ILE A 144 -2.09 -2.07 19.28
CA ILE A 144 -3.06 -1.60 18.29
C ILE A 144 -2.36 -0.97 17.08
N LYS A 145 -1.40 -0.06 17.31
CA LYS A 145 -0.63 0.52 16.20
C LYS A 145 0.17 -0.54 15.46
N ASP A 146 0.82 -1.47 16.17
CA ASP A 146 1.62 -2.54 15.56
C ASP A 146 0.77 -3.44 14.63
N VAL A 147 -0.44 -3.85 15.03
CA VAL A 147 -1.31 -4.66 14.16
C VAL A 147 -1.86 -3.85 12.98
N LEU A 148 -2.14 -2.56 13.17
CA LEU A 148 -2.63 -1.67 12.11
C LEU A 148 -1.52 -1.29 11.14
N ASP A 149 -0.28 -1.14 11.60
CA ASP A 149 0.89 -0.93 10.75
C ASP A 149 1.20 -2.19 9.97
N ALA A 150 1.03 -3.38 10.57
CA ALA A 150 1.07 -4.63 9.82
C ALA A 150 -0.05 -4.74 8.78
N ALA A 151 -1.24 -4.24 9.06
CA ALA A 151 -2.32 -4.17 8.06
C ALA A 151 -2.00 -3.15 6.96
N ASP A 152 -1.46 -1.98 7.31
CA ASP A 152 -0.97 -1.01 6.33
C ASP A 152 0.09 -1.66 5.44
N LEU A 153 1.06 -2.36 6.01
CA LEU A 153 2.06 -3.12 5.26
C LEU A 153 1.43 -4.25 4.45
N PHE A 154 0.40 -4.93 4.96
CA PHE A 154 -0.31 -5.97 4.24
C PHE A 154 -1.09 -5.42 3.05
N TYR A 155 -1.72 -4.26 3.12
CA TYR A 155 -2.44 -3.68 1.97
C TYR A 155 -1.57 -2.84 1.05
N LYS A 156 -0.50 -2.22 1.59
CA LYS A 156 0.57 -1.64 0.78
C LYS A 156 1.41 -2.74 0.11
N GLY A 157 1.49 -3.91 0.76
CA GLY A 157 2.15 -5.14 0.31
C GLY A 157 1.28 -6.06 -0.54
N ASN A 158 -0.05 -6.02 -0.41
CA ASN A 158 -1.00 -6.74 -1.27
C ASN A 158 -1.50 -5.89 -2.43
N ASN A 159 -1.05 -4.64 -2.54
CA ASN A 159 -0.94 -3.97 -3.85
C ASN A 159 0.30 -4.45 -4.63
N ARG A 160 1.06 -5.42 -4.10
CA ARG A 160 2.20 -6.05 -4.76
C ARG A 160 1.81 -7.50 -5.08
N ASN A 161 1.03 -7.70 -6.13
CA ASN A 161 1.03 -8.99 -6.83
C ASN A 161 2.47 -9.21 -7.32
N ILE A 162 3.34 -9.88 -6.55
CA ILE A 162 4.60 -10.40 -7.10
C ILE A 162 4.16 -11.43 -8.15
N ILE A 163 4.35 -11.11 -9.42
CA ILE A 163 3.96 -11.98 -10.53
C ILE A 163 5.17 -12.66 -11.15
N LYS A 164 6.35 -12.06 -11.01
CA LYS A 164 7.53 -12.54 -11.71
C LYS A 164 8.73 -12.57 -10.77
N GLN A 165 9.26 -13.77 -10.59
CA GLN A 165 10.61 -13.98 -10.08
C GLN A 165 11.52 -14.06 -11.31
N ILE A 166 12.49 -13.15 -11.37
CA ILE A 166 13.43 -13.05 -12.48
C ILE A 166 14.79 -13.49 -11.94
N GLN A 167 15.38 -14.48 -12.58
CA GLN A 167 16.74 -14.90 -12.28
C GLN A 167 17.71 -13.95 -12.99
N LEU A 168 18.52 -13.23 -12.22
CA LEU A 168 19.53 -12.30 -12.74
C LEU A 168 20.82 -13.03 -13.15
N LEU A 169 21.71 -12.34 -13.87
CA LEU A 169 23.00 -12.87 -14.33
C LEU A 169 23.93 -13.28 -13.17
N ASN A 170 23.87 -12.57 -12.04
CA ASN A 170 24.62 -12.87 -10.82
C ASN A 170 24.00 -14.00 -9.96
N ASN A 171 22.98 -14.68 -10.47
CA ASN A 171 22.17 -15.70 -9.79
C ASN A 171 21.31 -15.21 -8.61
N GLU A 172 21.14 -13.90 -8.42
CA GLU A 172 20.12 -13.41 -7.49
C GLU A 172 18.72 -13.51 -8.11
N THR A 173 17.72 -13.70 -7.25
CA THR A 173 16.32 -13.73 -7.66
C THR A 173 15.71 -12.37 -7.38
N LEU A 174 15.29 -11.67 -8.44
CA LEU A 174 14.57 -10.42 -8.32
C LEU A 174 13.06 -10.67 -8.32
N ASN A 175 12.39 -10.17 -7.28
CA ASN A 175 10.94 -10.16 -7.19
C ASN A 175 10.40 -8.86 -7.81
N VAL A 176 9.55 -9.01 -8.83
CA VAL A 176 8.91 -7.89 -9.54
C VAL A 176 7.40 -7.97 -9.42
N GLN A 177 6.80 -6.80 -9.24
CA GLN A 177 5.36 -6.64 -9.11
C GLN A 177 4.70 -6.51 -10.46
N LYS A 178 3.48 -7.03 -10.59
CA LYS A 178 2.68 -6.74 -11.77
C LYS A 178 2.43 -5.25 -11.89
N LEU A 179 2.61 -4.75 -13.09
CA LEU A 179 2.08 -3.45 -13.47
C LEU A 179 0.58 -3.55 -13.72
N GLU A 180 -0.25 -3.17 -12.73
CA GLU A 180 -1.71 -3.11 -12.89
C GLU A 180 -2.16 -1.69 -13.21
N PHE A 181 -2.02 -1.31 -14.47
CA PHE A 181 -2.50 -0.04 -14.97
C PHE A 181 -3.11 -0.18 -16.37
N PRO A 182 -4.29 0.42 -16.64
CA PRO A 182 -4.93 0.30 -17.95
C PRO A 182 -4.00 0.72 -19.08
N HIS A 183 -4.09 0.04 -20.22
CA HIS A 183 -3.30 0.27 -21.43
C HIS A 183 -1.84 -0.18 -21.37
N PHE A 184 -1.34 -0.66 -20.23
CA PHE A 184 -0.08 -1.38 -20.22
C PHE A 184 -0.29 -2.86 -20.56
N GLU A 185 0.51 -3.34 -21.50
CA GLU A 185 0.57 -4.74 -21.91
C GLU A 185 2.00 -5.25 -21.74
N GLU A 186 2.16 -6.47 -21.21
CA GLU A 186 3.47 -7.12 -21.13
C GLU A 186 3.90 -7.55 -22.52
N ASP A 187 5.07 -7.08 -22.96
CA ASP A 187 5.67 -7.55 -24.19
C ASP A 187 6.39 -8.87 -23.94
N ASN A 188 5.82 -9.95 -24.49
CA ASN A 188 6.40 -11.29 -24.38
C ASN A 188 7.38 -11.62 -25.52
N ASN A 189 7.57 -10.71 -26.49
CA ASN A 189 8.42 -10.91 -27.66
C ASN A 189 9.71 -10.08 -27.59
N ILE A 190 10.24 -9.88 -26.38
CA ILE A 190 11.50 -9.18 -26.16
C ILE A 190 12.63 -10.03 -26.77
N ALA A 191 13.13 -9.61 -27.93
CA ALA A 191 14.21 -10.29 -28.65
C ALA A 191 15.62 -9.88 -28.16
N ALA A 192 15.70 -8.95 -27.21
CA ALA A 192 16.95 -8.45 -26.65
C ALA A 192 17.38 -9.32 -25.46
N MET A 193 18.62 -9.85 -25.47
CA MET A 193 19.17 -10.68 -24.39
C MET A 193 19.32 -9.95 -23.05
N GLU A 194 19.09 -8.63 -23.04
CA GLU A 194 19.48 -7.71 -21.96
C GLU A 194 18.26 -7.17 -21.19
N ILE A 195 17.04 -7.40 -21.67
CA ILE A 195 15.80 -6.96 -21.02
C ILE A 195 15.06 -8.18 -20.46
N TYR A 196 14.83 -8.19 -19.15
CA TYR A 196 14.12 -9.26 -18.45
C TYR A 196 12.59 -9.10 -18.49
N LEU A 197 12.12 -7.85 -18.53
CA LEU A 197 10.69 -7.53 -18.50
C LEU A 197 10.45 -6.19 -19.19
N CYS A 198 9.40 -6.09 -19.99
CA CYS A 198 8.97 -4.85 -20.63
C CYS A 198 7.44 -4.77 -20.65
N TYR A 199 6.90 -3.62 -20.28
CA TYR A 199 5.51 -3.25 -20.40
C TYR A 199 5.39 -2.05 -21.32
N ARG A 200 4.49 -2.14 -22.30
CA ARG A 200 4.25 -1.07 -23.28
C ARG A 200 2.90 -0.42 -23.04
N TYR A 201 2.85 0.91 -23.06
CA TYR A 201 1.62 1.70 -22.89
C TYR A 201 1.00 2.05 -24.25
N ILE A 202 -0.13 1.43 -24.58
CA ILE A 202 -0.82 1.57 -25.86
C ILE A 202 -2.25 2.10 -25.64
N LEU A 203 -2.50 3.35 -26.03
CA LEU A 203 -3.77 4.02 -25.71
C LEU A 203 -4.96 3.42 -26.48
N ASN A 204 -4.78 3.12 -27.77
CA ASN A 204 -5.80 2.56 -28.65
C ASN A 204 -5.25 1.34 -29.39
N GLU A 205 -6.10 0.34 -29.63
CA GLU A 205 -5.76 -0.82 -30.47
C GLU A 205 -5.26 -0.32 -31.85
N ASN A 206 -4.05 -0.73 -32.24
CA ASN A 206 -3.32 -0.35 -33.47
C ASN A 206 -2.52 0.97 -33.43
N GLU A 207 -2.34 1.61 -32.28
CA GLU A 207 -1.36 2.71 -32.15
C GLU A 207 0.03 2.19 -31.74
N GLU A 208 1.07 2.93 -32.12
CA GLU A 208 2.42 2.72 -31.58
C GLU A 208 2.45 2.98 -30.08
N PRO A 209 3.26 2.25 -29.30
CA PRO A 209 3.45 2.51 -27.87
C PRO A 209 3.83 3.98 -27.62
N LEU A 210 3.21 4.58 -26.61
CA LEU A 210 3.56 5.94 -26.18
C LEU A 210 4.63 5.93 -25.09
N ALA A 211 4.77 4.82 -24.38
CA ALA A 211 5.79 4.66 -23.37
C ALA A 211 6.08 3.20 -23.08
N ASP A 212 7.31 2.94 -22.65
CA ASP A 212 7.77 1.64 -22.21
C ASP A 212 8.28 1.73 -20.77
N ILE A 213 7.91 0.75 -19.94
CA ILE A 213 8.53 0.48 -18.64
C ILE A 213 9.27 -0.84 -18.77
N PHE A 214 10.56 -0.86 -18.54
CA PHE A 214 11.37 -2.06 -18.68
C PHE A 214 12.29 -2.28 -17.49
N LEU A 215 12.77 -3.51 -17.38
CA LEU A 215 13.75 -3.96 -16.42
C LEU A 215 14.78 -4.82 -17.15
N GLY A 216 16.04 -4.48 -17.03
CA GLY A 216 17.13 -5.11 -17.76
C GLY A 216 18.50 -4.72 -17.21
N ILE A 217 19.53 -5.00 -17.99
CA ILE A 217 20.87 -4.44 -17.78
C ILE A 217 21.07 -3.24 -18.70
N ALA A 218 21.94 -2.31 -18.30
CA ALA A 218 22.32 -1.13 -19.09
C ALA A 218 23.73 -1.32 -19.72
N PRO A 219 23.86 -2.16 -20.77
CA PRO A 219 25.14 -2.51 -21.37
C PRO A 219 25.83 -1.32 -22.03
N GLU A 220 25.07 -0.32 -22.49
CA GLU A 220 25.59 0.88 -23.14
C GLU A 220 26.42 1.75 -22.20
N LEU A 221 26.27 1.57 -20.89
CA LEU A 221 27.03 2.27 -19.88
C LEU A 221 28.31 1.53 -19.46
N ASP A 222 28.44 0.24 -19.81
CA ASP A 222 29.61 -0.60 -19.47
C ASP A 222 29.99 -0.51 -17.98
N GLY A 223 28.98 -0.46 -17.10
CA GLY A 223 29.14 -0.29 -15.65
C GLY A 223 29.60 1.11 -15.18
N ASP A 224 29.95 2.03 -16.09
CA ASP A 224 30.36 3.39 -15.73
C ASP A 224 29.14 4.31 -15.51
N THR A 225 28.81 4.49 -14.23
CA THR A 225 27.73 5.37 -13.75
C THR A 225 28.15 6.84 -13.63
N GLY A 226 29.29 7.23 -14.20
CA GLY A 226 29.74 8.62 -14.26
C GLY A 226 28.74 9.51 -15.00
N VAL A 227 28.39 10.65 -14.41
CA VAL A 227 27.40 11.61 -14.93
C VAL A 227 27.66 11.98 -16.39
N GLU A 228 28.92 12.22 -16.77
CA GLU A 228 29.31 12.55 -18.15
C GLU A 228 29.18 11.36 -19.10
N ASN A 229 29.51 10.14 -18.65
CA ASN A 229 29.32 8.92 -19.43
C ASN A 229 27.84 8.70 -19.73
N ILE A 230 27.01 8.66 -18.68
CA ILE A 230 25.56 8.51 -18.79
C ILE A 230 24.98 9.56 -19.73
N ARG A 231 25.31 10.85 -19.52
CA ARG A 231 24.80 11.94 -20.35
C ARG A 231 25.20 11.77 -21.80
N SER A 232 26.48 11.54 -22.08
CA SER A 232 26.98 11.45 -23.46
C SER A 232 26.39 10.25 -24.20
N THR A 233 26.24 9.11 -23.53
CA THR A 233 25.61 7.90 -24.06
C THR A 233 24.13 8.12 -24.34
N TRP A 234 23.39 8.68 -23.40
CA TRP A 234 21.96 8.95 -23.57
C TRP A 234 21.70 10.02 -24.63
N GLU A 235 22.47 11.11 -24.66
CA GLU A 235 22.31 12.15 -25.70
C GLU A 235 22.65 11.61 -27.10
N LYS A 236 23.55 10.61 -27.21
CA LYS A 236 23.84 9.90 -28.47
C LYS A 236 22.67 9.04 -28.95
N ILE A 237 21.93 8.42 -28.04
CA ILE A 237 20.80 7.52 -28.36
C ILE A 237 19.51 8.33 -28.58
N TYR A 238 19.19 9.24 -27.66
CA TYR A 238 17.90 9.92 -27.55
C TYR A 238 17.92 11.38 -28.02
N GLY A 239 19.10 11.89 -28.36
CA GLY A 239 19.32 13.28 -28.70
C GLY A 239 19.56 14.16 -27.49
N LYS A 240 20.05 15.38 -27.75
CA LYS A 240 20.47 16.36 -26.75
C LYS A 240 19.38 16.61 -25.70
N ALA A 241 19.79 16.63 -24.42
CA ALA A 241 18.90 16.84 -23.30
C ALA A 241 18.58 18.34 -23.10
N ASP A 242 17.30 18.66 -22.92
CA ASP A 242 16.87 19.97 -22.41
C ASP A 242 16.89 20.00 -20.87
N LEU A 243 16.64 18.83 -20.26
CA LEU A 243 16.76 18.56 -18.83
C LEU A 243 17.56 17.27 -18.65
N PHE A 244 18.52 17.30 -17.73
CA PHE A 244 19.29 16.12 -17.32
C PHE A 244 19.58 16.21 -15.82
N ALA A 245 19.29 15.15 -15.09
CA ALA A 245 19.51 15.09 -13.64
C ALA A 245 19.97 13.69 -13.23
N VAL A 246 20.94 13.64 -12.32
CA VAL A 246 21.40 12.42 -11.65
C VAL A 246 21.29 12.65 -10.15
N GLN A 247 20.73 11.69 -9.42
CA GLN A 247 20.45 11.79 -8.00
C GLN A 247 20.76 10.47 -7.30
N ASP A 248 21.44 10.55 -6.16
CA ASP A 248 21.51 9.46 -5.19
C ASP A 248 20.16 9.35 -4.48
N VAL A 249 19.61 8.14 -4.46
CA VAL A 249 18.25 7.87 -3.96
C VAL A 249 18.24 6.59 -3.13
N LYS A 250 17.13 6.34 -2.43
CA LYS A 250 16.80 5.02 -1.89
C LYS A 250 15.38 4.70 -2.31
N HIS A 251 15.22 4.05 -3.45
CA HIS A 251 13.92 3.79 -4.05
C HIS A 251 13.78 2.31 -4.40
N GLY A 252 13.05 1.56 -3.56
CA GLY A 252 13.08 0.10 -3.62
C GLY A 252 14.51 -0.41 -3.35
N ILE A 253 15.05 -1.21 -4.28
CA ILE A 253 16.44 -1.68 -4.25
C ILE A 253 17.43 -0.71 -4.91
N PHE A 254 16.95 0.29 -5.66
CA PHE A 254 17.80 1.16 -6.47
C PHE A 254 18.39 2.30 -5.64
N ASN A 255 19.63 2.67 -5.98
CA ASN A 255 20.40 3.70 -5.28
C ASN A 255 20.73 4.93 -6.14
N MET A 256 20.47 4.87 -7.45
CA MET A 256 20.67 6.00 -8.36
C MET A 256 19.42 6.22 -9.21
N ARG A 257 19.06 7.49 -9.42
CA ARG A 257 18.01 7.93 -10.34
C ARG A 257 18.60 8.86 -11.38
N VAL A 258 18.37 8.56 -12.66
CA VAL A 258 18.76 9.38 -13.80
C VAL A 258 17.49 9.82 -14.53
N GLU A 259 17.38 11.09 -14.85
CA GLU A 259 16.27 11.62 -15.64
C GLU A 259 16.80 12.49 -16.78
N MET A 260 16.28 12.25 -17.98
CA MET A 260 16.54 13.07 -19.15
C MET A 260 15.23 13.42 -19.84
N LYS A 261 15.09 14.68 -20.25
CA LYS A 261 13.95 15.12 -21.06
C LYS A 261 14.40 15.99 -22.21
N ASN A 262 13.81 15.76 -23.37
CA ASN A 262 13.85 16.65 -24.50
C ASN A 262 12.48 16.68 -25.20
N LYS A 263 12.36 17.38 -26.33
CA LYS A 263 11.10 17.48 -27.08
C LYS A 263 10.51 16.13 -27.54
N ASN A 264 11.35 15.12 -27.74
CA ASN A 264 10.99 13.82 -28.32
C ASN A 264 10.85 12.72 -27.27
N THR A 265 11.62 12.79 -26.18
CA THR A 265 11.73 11.69 -25.21
C THR A 265 11.77 12.23 -23.79
N HIS A 266 11.08 11.55 -22.88
CA HIS A 266 11.26 11.69 -21.44
C HIS A 266 11.66 10.32 -20.88
N ARG A 267 12.90 10.21 -20.39
CA ARG A 267 13.49 8.98 -19.88
C ARG A 267 13.80 9.14 -18.39
N ILE A 268 13.41 8.15 -17.60
CA ILE A 268 13.76 8.04 -16.18
C ILE A 268 14.29 6.64 -15.95
N SER A 269 15.42 6.51 -15.29
CA SER A 269 16.02 5.21 -14.95
C SER A 269 16.41 5.17 -13.50
N TYR A 270 16.01 4.09 -12.83
CA TYR A 270 16.53 3.69 -11.53
C TYR A 270 17.58 2.61 -11.73
N MET A 271 18.76 2.79 -11.13
CA MET A 271 19.90 1.92 -11.35
C MET A 271 20.46 1.38 -10.04
N LEU A 272 21.06 0.18 -10.13
CA LEU A 272 21.77 -0.49 -9.05
C LEU A 272 23.00 -1.21 -9.64
N GLN A 273 24.19 -0.82 -9.17
CA GLN A 273 25.42 -1.55 -9.48
C GLN A 273 25.42 -2.87 -8.71
N MET A 274 25.45 -3.99 -9.43
CA MET A 274 25.45 -5.33 -8.85
C MET A 274 26.88 -5.88 -8.75
N GLU A 275 27.64 -5.76 -9.85
CA GLU A 275 29.05 -6.14 -10.02
C GLU A 275 29.73 -5.09 -10.90
N ASP A 276 31.06 -5.11 -11.05
CA ASP A 276 31.80 -4.06 -11.79
C ASP A 276 31.30 -3.83 -13.23
N ASP A 277 30.84 -4.89 -13.91
CA ASP A 277 30.31 -4.89 -15.28
C ASP A 277 28.79 -5.15 -15.37
N LEU A 278 28.11 -5.25 -14.22
CA LEU A 278 26.67 -5.55 -14.15
C LEU A 278 25.89 -4.41 -13.51
N LEU A 279 25.27 -3.59 -14.36
CA LEU A 279 24.40 -2.50 -13.96
C LEU A 279 22.94 -2.85 -14.22
N LEU A 280 22.17 -3.10 -13.16
CA LEU A 280 20.73 -3.34 -13.24
C LEU A 280 19.99 -2.01 -13.43
N GLU A 281 19.07 -1.97 -14.39
CA GLU A 281 18.26 -0.80 -14.72
C GLU A 281 16.76 -1.13 -14.69
N CYS A 282 15.98 -0.29 -14.03
CA CYS A 282 14.54 -0.17 -14.22
C CYS A 282 14.25 1.17 -14.87
N GLY A 283 13.81 1.16 -16.14
CA GLY A 283 13.65 2.34 -16.96
C GLY A 283 12.21 2.62 -17.36
N LEU A 284 11.90 3.89 -17.54
CA LEU A 284 10.73 4.44 -18.20
C LEU A 284 11.20 5.26 -19.39
N GLU A 285 10.62 5.02 -20.55
CA GLU A 285 10.80 5.82 -21.75
C GLU A 285 9.44 6.28 -22.27
N ILE A 286 9.21 7.60 -22.36
CA ILE A 286 7.97 8.18 -22.90
C ILE A 286 8.29 8.90 -24.21
N HIS A 287 7.55 8.56 -25.26
CA HIS A 287 7.67 9.17 -26.58
C HIS A 287 6.76 10.41 -26.70
N GLN A 288 7.30 11.48 -27.28
CA GLN A 288 6.62 12.76 -27.52
C GLN A 288 5.94 13.37 -26.27
N PRO A 289 6.66 13.54 -25.15
CA PRO A 289 6.08 13.87 -23.83
C PRO A 289 5.29 15.20 -23.81
N ASN A 290 5.69 16.17 -24.65
CA ASN A 290 5.04 17.48 -24.72
C ASN A 290 3.64 17.45 -25.36
N SER A 291 3.33 16.44 -26.16
CA SER A 291 2.02 16.30 -26.79
C SER A 291 0.92 15.89 -25.81
N LYS A 292 1.29 15.24 -24.70
CA LYS A 292 0.37 14.59 -23.75
C LYS A 292 0.82 14.79 -22.29
N LYS A 293 1.05 16.03 -21.86
CA LYS A 293 1.59 16.37 -20.52
C LYS A 293 0.89 15.68 -19.32
N LYS A 294 -0.44 15.55 -19.34
CA LYS A 294 -1.18 14.86 -18.26
C LYS A 294 -0.91 13.35 -18.22
N ILE A 295 -0.68 12.73 -19.39
CA ILE A 295 -0.34 11.32 -19.48
C ILE A 295 1.10 11.13 -19.02
N ASP A 296 2.03 12.01 -19.45
CA ASP A 296 3.42 12.05 -18.99
C ASP A 296 3.51 12.02 -17.46
N GLU A 297 2.88 12.98 -16.77
CA GLU A 297 2.85 13.04 -15.30
C GLU A 297 2.26 11.77 -14.65
N LYS A 298 1.25 11.16 -15.28
CA LYS A 298 0.60 9.96 -14.77
C LYS A 298 1.47 8.71 -14.95
N LEU A 299 2.14 8.58 -16.10
CA LEU A 299 3.03 7.46 -16.39
C LEU A 299 4.27 7.50 -15.49
N VAL A 300 4.79 8.69 -15.20
CA VAL A 300 5.86 8.84 -14.20
C VAL A 300 5.40 8.32 -12.84
N GLN A 301 4.22 8.71 -12.34
CA GLN A 301 3.71 8.19 -11.04
C GLN A 301 3.55 6.66 -11.02
N VAL A 302 3.09 6.09 -12.13
CA VAL A 302 2.94 4.63 -12.29
C VAL A 302 4.30 3.94 -12.24
N PHE A 303 5.28 4.45 -12.99
CA PHE A 303 6.65 3.97 -12.99
C PHE A 303 7.32 4.08 -11.62
N GLU A 304 7.18 5.22 -10.95
CA GLU A 304 7.73 5.45 -9.61
C GLU A 304 7.20 4.40 -8.62
N THR A 305 5.91 4.06 -8.73
CA THR A 305 5.29 2.99 -7.93
C THR A 305 5.87 1.63 -8.28
N PHE A 306 5.99 1.31 -9.57
CA PHE A 306 6.55 0.05 -10.07
C PHE A 306 8.00 -0.18 -9.61
N ALA A 307 8.89 0.81 -9.83
CA ALA A 307 10.30 0.73 -9.46
C ALA A 307 10.52 0.59 -7.95
N SER A 308 9.71 1.30 -7.13
CA SER A 308 9.74 1.13 -5.66
C SER A 308 9.36 -0.29 -5.21
N GLY A 309 8.76 -1.04 -6.12
CA GLY A 309 8.24 -2.37 -5.92
C GLY A 309 9.26 -3.50 -5.99
N CYS A 310 10.39 -3.28 -6.67
CA CYS A 310 11.42 -4.29 -6.87
C CYS A 310 12.13 -4.66 -5.55
N SER A 311 12.39 -5.95 -5.33
CA SER A 311 13.11 -6.47 -4.16
C SER A 311 13.82 -7.79 -4.46
N PHE A 312 14.99 -8.02 -3.85
CA PHE A 312 15.61 -9.35 -3.78
C PHE A 312 14.89 -10.24 -2.75
#